data_AF-A0A7C1WCF8-F1
#
_entry.id   AF-A0A7C1WCF8-F1
#
_cell.length_a   1.000
_cell.length_b   1.000
_cell.length_c   1.000
_cell.angle_alpha   90.00
_cell.angle_beta   90.00
_cell.angle_gamma   90.00
#
_symmetry.space_group_name_H-M   'P 1'
#
loop_
_entity.id
_entity.type
_entity.pdbx_description
1 polymer ?
#
loop_
_entity_poly.entity_id
_entity_poly.type
_entity_poly.pdbx_seq_one_letter_code
_entity_poly.pdbx_strand_id
1 'polypeptide(L)'
;MDSTSMINEKQPNLSIIKEQLFAGKAALTPEQLENFLLSLEDLIEKIYTGNLFADDKSIIENRLSILENLIPAQLAKDLMKKIEPDIFYNFGQYLLSLLKNEGNSLQSLIRQVTHVYLNLFRFSEFLTKIYGDKKWEILIHDLILISNFNIFSLFRQRVSDYGNRTLFKELHGSVEINYSWNTIFERTQQYAKSILKLLQDANNDNRSVALLMENELSMAILDLACLTNGIVNIMIPANSVPHHLSYILNETKAPVLITSDEKQLHKVKIVKEE
;
A
#
# COMPACT_ATOMS: atom_id res chain seq x y z
N MET A 1 24.40 48.63 0.41
CA MET A 1 25.31 47.47 0.36
C MET A 1 24.46 46.25 0.60
N ASP A 2 24.14 45.57 -0.51
CA ASP A 2 23.21 44.45 -0.57
C ASP A 2 23.70 43.24 0.24
N SER A 3 22.78 42.64 0.98
CA SER A 3 22.96 41.37 1.70
C SER A 3 22.03 40.30 1.12
N THR A 4 21.93 40.26 -0.21
CA THR A 4 21.03 39.35 -0.95
C THR A 4 21.79 38.47 -1.94
N SER A 5 23.07 38.22 -1.68
CA SER A 5 23.87 37.22 -2.40
C SER A 5 24.56 36.34 -1.37
N MET A 6 24.09 35.10 -1.23
CA MET A 6 24.84 33.89 -0.83
C MET A 6 23.88 32.77 -0.40
N ILE A 7 22.90 32.42 -1.26
CA ILE A 7 22.29 31.08 -1.28
C ILE A 7 22.02 30.76 -2.74
N ASN A 8 23.06 30.38 -3.49
CA ASN A 8 22.89 29.90 -4.86
C ASN A 8 23.88 28.75 -5.13
N GLU A 9 23.92 27.78 -4.22
CA GLU A 9 24.60 26.51 -4.45
C GLU A 9 23.57 25.45 -4.87
N LYS A 10 23.56 25.18 -6.19
CA LYS A 10 23.04 23.97 -6.86
C LYS A 10 21.86 23.30 -6.17
N GLN A 11 20.68 23.91 -6.15
CA GLN A 11 19.47 23.10 -6.05
C GLN A 11 19.36 22.27 -7.34
N PRO A 12 19.08 20.95 -7.27
CA PRO A 12 18.75 20.20 -8.47
C PRO A 12 17.57 20.92 -9.13
N ASN A 13 17.66 21.21 -10.43
CA ASN A 13 16.65 22.01 -11.09
C ASN A 13 15.33 21.23 -11.10
N LEU A 14 14.47 21.57 -10.14
CA LEU A 14 13.24 20.86 -9.85
C LEU A 14 12.29 20.84 -11.05
N SER A 15 12.37 21.85 -11.93
CA SER A 15 11.60 21.86 -13.17
C SER A 15 12.07 20.75 -14.12
N ILE A 16 13.38 20.55 -14.25
CA ILE A 16 13.96 19.50 -15.10
C ILE A 16 13.57 18.12 -14.59
N ILE A 17 13.63 17.88 -13.27
CA ILE A 17 13.18 16.61 -12.67
C ILE A 17 11.73 16.34 -13.03
N LYS A 18 10.84 17.34 -12.88
CA LYS A 18 9.41 17.19 -13.19
C LYS A 18 9.16 16.95 -14.68
N GLU A 19 9.85 17.66 -15.56
CA GLU A 19 9.75 17.48 -17.01
C GLU A 19 10.16 16.06 -17.43
N GLN A 20 11.30 15.58 -16.95
CA GLN A 20 11.80 14.24 -17.24
C GLN A 20 10.90 13.14 -16.65
N LEU A 21 10.37 13.37 -15.44
CA LEU A 21 9.43 12.47 -14.80
C LEU A 21 8.13 12.36 -15.60
N PHE A 22 7.60 13.48 -16.09
CA PHE A 22 6.39 13.51 -16.92
C PHE A 22 6.60 12.85 -18.28
N ALA A 23 7.77 13.05 -18.90
CA ALA A 23 8.13 12.37 -20.15
C ALA A 23 8.25 10.84 -19.97
N GLY A 24 8.61 10.40 -18.76
CA GLY A 24 8.72 8.99 -18.39
C GLY A 24 9.98 8.31 -18.94
N LYS A 25 10.27 7.12 -18.43
CA LYS A 25 11.51 6.39 -18.78
C LYS A 25 11.74 6.21 -20.28
N ALA A 26 10.67 5.93 -21.04
CA ALA A 26 10.78 5.63 -22.47
C ALA A 26 11.27 6.81 -23.32
N ALA A 27 11.18 8.04 -22.80
CA ALA A 27 11.60 9.25 -23.49
C ALA A 27 13.06 9.67 -23.18
N LEU A 28 13.73 9.00 -22.24
CA LEU A 28 15.07 9.37 -21.79
C LEU A 28 16.15 8.54 -22.50
N THR A 29 17.20 9.20 -22.98
CA THR A 29 18.44 8.51 -23.38
C THR A 29 19.14 7.92 -22.16
N PRO A 30 20.07 6.95 -22.32
CA PRO A 30 20.81 6.39 -21.19
C PRO A 30 21.56 7.45 -20.36
N GLU A 31 22.15 8.45 -21.00
CA GLU A 31 22.83 9.56 -20.33
C GLU A 31 21.84 10.47 -19.56
N GLN A 32 20.69 10.79 -20.17
CA GLN A 32 19.65 11.58 -19.52
C GLN A 32 19.07 10.84 -18.30
N LEU A 33 18.85 9.53 -18.41
CA LEU A 33 18.42 8.70 -17.30
C LEU A 33 19.46 8.72 -16.17
N GLU A 34 20.74 8.55 -16.50
CA GLU A 34 21.81 8.54 -15.50
C GLU A 34 21.88 9.86 -14.71
N ASN A 35 21.81 10.99 -15.42
CA ASN A 35 21.80 12.33 -14.82
C ASN A 35 20.53 12.61 -14.02
N PHE A 36 19.38 12.15 -14.50
CA PHE A 36 18.11 12.25 -13.78
C PHE A 36 18.15 11.50 -12.45
N LEU A 37 18.67 10.26 -12.44
CA LEU A 37 18.77 9.46 -11.22
C LEU A 37 19.73 10.07 -10.19
N LEU A 38 20.85 10.66 -10.64
CA LEU A 38 21.75 11.42 -9.75
C LEU A 38 21.03 12.63 -9.13
N SER A 39 20.23 13.34 -9.94
CA SER A 39 19.47 14.50 -9.46
C SER A 39 18.38 14.11 -8.45
N LEU A 40 17.77 12.93 -8.60
CA LEU A 40 16.81 12.39 -7.63
C LEU A 40 17.48 11.98 -6.32
N GLU A 41 18.65 11.33 -6.38
CA GLU A 41 19.41 10.98 -5.19
C GLU A 41 19.83 12.22 -4.39
N ASP A 42 20.40 13.22 -5.06
CA ASP A 42 20.74 14.52 -4.47
C ASP A 42 19.51 15.24 -3.88
N LEU A 43 18.36 15.15 -4.56
CA LEU A 43 17.10 15.68 -4.04
C LEU A 43 16.67 14.97 -2.74
N ILE A 44 16.78 13.65 -2.67
CA ILE A 44 16.47 12.86 -1.46
C ILE A 44 17.44 13.21 -0.33
N GLU A 45 18.72 13.33 -0.62
CA GLU A 45 19.74 13.69 0.36
C GLU A 45 19.51 15.09 0.95
N LYS A 46 19.19 16.06 0.09
CA LYS A 46 18.91 17.44 0.50
C LYS A 46 17.69 17.57 1.39
N ILE A 47 16.71 16.66 1.27
CA ILE A 47 15.53 16.69 2.14
C ILE A 47 15.93 16.56 3.61
N TYR A 48 16.75 15.57 3.96
CA TYR A 48 17.09 15.33 5.37
C TYR A 48 18.27 16.17 5.85
N THR A 49 19.26 16.44 4.99
CA THR A 49 20.41 17.30 5.36
C THR A 49 20.00 18.77 5.54
N GLY A 50 19.03 19.25 4.75
CA GLY A 50 18.48 20.60 4.86
C GLY A 50 17.25 20.73 5.77
N ASN A 51 16.80 19.64 6.40
CA ASN A 51 15.58 19.60 7.21
C ASN A 51 14.34 20.19 6.49
N LEU A 52 14.19 19.89 5.19
CA LEU A 52 13.24 20.57 4.30
C LEU A 52 11.76 20.26 4.58
N PHE A 53 11.47 19.24 5.39
CA PHE A 53 10.10 18.82 5.73
C PHE A 53 9.67 19.23 7.15
N ALA A 54 10.46 20.05 7.84
CA ALA A 54 10.09 20.51 9.18
C ALA A 54 8.78 21.31 9.18
N ASP A 55 8.72 22.38 8.36
CA ASP A 55 7.69 23.41 8.53
C ASP A 55 7.07 23.94 7.21
N ASP A 56 7.52 23.48 6.04
CA ASP A 56 7.02 23.95 4.74
C ASP A 56 6.18 22.90 4.02
N LYS A 57 4.85 23.10 4.08
CA LYS A 57 3.86 22.28 3.39
C LYS A 57 4.09 22.18 1.88
N SER A 58 4.38 23.31 1.22
CA SER A 58 4.52 23.39 -0.24
C SER A 58 5.73 22.59 -0.72
N ILE A 59 6.82 22.65 0.05
CA ILE A 59 8.01 21.83 -0.22
C ILE A 59 7.67 20.34 -0.11
N ILE A 60 6.97 19.92 0.94
CA ILE A 60 6.59 18.51 1.12
C ILE A 60 5.69 18.05 -0.03
N GLU A 61 4.62 18.79 -0.36
CA GLU A 61 3.68 18.41 -1.43
C GLU A 61 4.39 18.30 -2.79
N ASN A 62 5.31 19.21 -3.08
CA ASN A 62 6.08 19.19 -4.31
C ASN A 62 7.00 17.95 -4.40
N ARG A 63 7.70 17.62 -3.31
CA ARG A 63 8.59 16.45 -3.25
C ARG A 63 7.80 15.14 -3.24
N LEU A 64 6.69 15.09 -2.52
CA LEU A 64 5.77 13.96 -2.51
C LEU A 64 5.29 13.65 -3.92
N SER A 65 4.83 14.66 -4.67
CA SER A 65 4.38 14.50 -6.05
C SER A 65 5.47 13.90 -6.96
N ILE A 66 6.73 14.29 -6.78
CA ILE A 66 7.84 13.70 -7.53
C ILE A 66 8.00 12.21 -7.19
N LEU A 67 8.04 11.89 -5.90
CA LEU A 67 8.25 10.51 -5.44
C LEU A 67 7.10 9.57 -5.84
N GLU A 68 5.85 10.05 -5.76
CA GLU A 68 4.65 9.28 -6.15
C GLU A 68 4.66 8.89 -7.63
N ASN A 69 5.18 9.76 -8.49
CA ASN A 69 5.16 9.55 -9.94
C ASN A 69 6.32 8.68 -10.46
N LEU A 70 7.26 8.26 -9.61
CA LEU A 70 8.39 7.42 -10.01
C LEU A 70 7.95 6.03 -10.53
N ILE A 71 6.91 5.44 -9.94
CA ILE A 71 6.41 4.12 -10.34
C ILE A 71 5.60 4.20 -11.65
N PRO A 72 4.61 5.10 -11.78
CA PRO A 72 3.93 5.32 -13.07
C PRO A 72 4.88 5.64 -14.21
N ALA A 73 5.92 6.45 -13.96
CA ALA A 73 6.94 6.80 -14.95
C ALA A 73 7.95 5.69 -15.26
N GLN A 74 7.83 4.53 -14.60
CA GLN A 74 8.72 3.36 -14.72
C GLN A 74 10.18 3.65 -14.35
N LEU A 75 10.43 4.64 -13.48
CA LEU A 75 11.77 5.08 -13.07
C LEU A 75 12.15 4.57 -11.68
N ALA A 76 11.17 4.17 -10.86
CA ALA A 76 11.41 3.69 -9.49
C ALA A 76 12.41 2.53 -9.42
N LYS A 77 12.31 1.55 -10.33
CA LYS A 77 13.23 0.41 -10.36
C LYS A 77 14.68 0.82 -10.60
N ASP A 78 14.92 1.75 -11.54
CA ASP A 78 16.27 2.22 -11.85
C ASP A 78 16.83 3.09 -10.72
N LEU A 79 15.99 3.93 -10.11
CA LEU A 79 16.36 4.66 -8.89
C LEU A 79 16.77 3.71 -7.77
N MET A 80 15.93 2.71 -7.46
CA MET A 80 16.18 1.78 -6.36
C MET A 80 17.41 0.88 -6.59
N LYS A 81 17.75 0.62 -7.86
CA LYS A 81 19.02 -0.03 -8.22
C LYS A 81 20.22 0.87 -7.93
N LYS A 82 20.11 2.16 -8.25
CA LYS A 82 21.22 3.10 -8.19
C LYS A 82 21.44 3.64 -6.77
N ILE A 83 20.37 4.07 -6.10
CA ILE A 83 20.43 4.88 -4.89
C ILE A 83 21.33 4.29 -3.81
N GLU A 84 22.23 5.10 -3.25
CA GLU A 84 23.11 4.66 -2.17
C GLU A 84 22.31 4.27 -0.92
N PRO A 85 22.56 3.08 -0.31
CA PRO A 85 21.78 2.60 0.83
C PRO A 85 21.75 3.57 2.01
N ASP A 86 22.86 4.24 2.32
CA ASP A 86 22.93 5.14 3.46
C ASP A 86 22.13 6.43 3.23
N ILE A 87 22.04 6.94 1.99
CA ILE A 87 21.18 8.07 1.65
C ILE A 87 19.70 7.69 1.90
N PHE A 88 19.29 6.51 1.42
CA PHE A 88 17.92 6.04 1.60
C PHE A 88 17.62 5.69 3.08
N TYR A 89 18.60 5.22 3.83
CA TYR A 89 18.47 4.92 5.26
C TYR A 89 18.28 6.21 6.07
N ASN A 90 19.12 7.21 5.83
CA ASN A 90 19.07 8.49 6.51
C ASN A 90 17.77 9.24 6.20
N PHE A 91 17.27 9.14 4.96
CA PHE A 91 15.95 9.66 4.63
C PHE A 91 14.84 8.99 5.44
N GLY A 92 14.86 7.66 5.59
CA GLY A 92 13.91 6.95 6.43
C GLY A 92 14.01 7.33 7.91
N GLN A 93 15.23 7.45 8.46
CA GLN A 93 15.45 7.92 9.84
C GLN A 93 14.90 9.33 10.07
N TYR A 94 15.08 10.21 9.08
CA TYR A 94 14.53 11.56 9.11
C TYR A 94 13.00 11.55 9.15
N LEU A 95 12.34 10.78 8.27
CA LEU A 95 10.88 10.61 8.29
C LEU A 95 10.38 10.06 9.64
N LEU A 96 11.09 9.08 10.21
CA LEU A 96 10.77 8.53 11.53
C LEU A 96 10.86 9.61 12.62
N SER A 97 11.90 10.45 12.58
CA SER A 97 12.07 11.54 13.54
C SER A 97 10.94 12.57 13.47
N LEU A 98 10.48 12.91 12.26
CA LEU A 98 9.35 13.82 12.04
C LEU A 98 8.03 13.22 12.54
N LEU A 99 7.80 11.92 12.31
CA LEU A 99 6.58 11.25 12.78
C LEU A 99 6.54 11.08 14.30
N LYS A 100 7.68 10.98 14.98
CA LYS A 100 7.78 10.96 16.44
C LYS A 100 7.46 12.31 17.08
N ASN A 101 7.50 13.40 16.32
CA ASN A 101 7.13 14.72 16.82
C ASN A 101 5.61 14.92 16.73
N GLU A 102 4.91 14.61 17.83
CA GLU A 102 3.44 14.67 17.90
C GLU A 102 2.85 16.06 17.63
N GLY A 103 3.63 17.14 17.82
CA GLY A 103 3.19 18.52 17.60
C GLY A 103 3.27 19.01 16.16
N ASN A 104 3.75 18.19 15.21
CA ASN A 104 3.92 18.62 13.82
C ASN A 104 2.58 18.66 13.06
N SER A 105 2.13 19.86 12.66
CA SER A 105 0.90 20.06 11.88
C SER A 105 0.92 19.42 10.49
N LEU A 106 2.10 19.04 9.99
CA LEU A 106 2.32 18.43 8.68
C LEU A 106 2.35 16.90 8.74
N GLN A 107 2.04 16.28 9.90
CA GLN A 107 2.07 14.83 10.10
C GLN A 107 1.35 14.03 9.00
N SER A 108 0.20 14.50 8.50
CA SER A 108 -0.56 13.81 7.46
C SER A 108 0.20 13.72 6.13
N LEU A 109 1.00 14.74 5.78
CA LEU A 109 1.85 14.74 4.60
C LEU A 109 3.10 13.90 4.82
N ILE A 110 3.71 13.99 6.01
CA ILE A 110 4.86 13.12 6.36
C ILE A 110 4.47 11.65 6.31
N ARG A 111 3.26 11.29 6.75
CA ARG A 111 2.71 9.93 6.61
C ARG A 111 2.62 9.51 5.13
N GLN A 112 2.12 10.38 4.26
CA GLN A 112 2.06 10.10 2.82
C GLN A 112 3.44 9.88 2.22
N VAL A 113 4.40 10.75 2.52
CA VAL A 113 5.80 10.57 2.08
C VAL A 113 6.38 9.26 2.61
N THR A 114 6.09 8.91 3.86
CA THR A 114 6.53 7.65 4.46
C THR A 114 5.94 6.43 3.78
N HIS A 115 4.67 6.47 3.37
CA HIS A 115 4.06 5.39 2.60
C HIS A 115 4.71 5.25 1.22
N VAL A 116 5.06 6.37 0.57
CA VAL A 116 5.82 6.35 -0.69
C VAL A 116 7.25 5.84 -0.49
N TYR A 117 7.90 6.17 0.62
CA TYR A 117 9.19 5.60 0.99
C TYR A 117 9.11 4.07 1.13
N LEU A 118 8.14 3.57 1.89
CA LEU A 118 7.90 2.12 2.06
C LEU A 118 7.53 1.45 0.73
N ASN A 119 6.83 2.17 -0.15
CA ASN A 119 6.54 1.75 -1.52
C ASN A 119 7.83 1.51 -2.33
N LEU A 120 8.75 2.47 -2.30
CA LEU A 120 10.03 2.39 -3.01
C LEU A 120 10.96 1.32 -2.40
N PHE A 121 10.96 1.16 -1.07
CA PHE A 121 11.77 0.16 -0.38
C PHE A 121 11.55 -1.28 -0.87
N ARG A 122 10.34 -1.61 -1.35
CA ARG A 122 9.96 -2.98 -1.75
C ARG A 122 10.68 -3.53 -2.99
N PHE A 123 11.35 -2.67 -3.76
CA PHE A 123 11.97 -3.08 -5.02
C PHE A 123 13.16 -4.01 -4.75
N SER A 124 13.17 -5.16 -5.42
CA SER A 124 14.18 -6.20 -5.19
C SER A 124 15.60 -5.72 -5.47
N GLU A 125 15.78 -4.80 -6.42
CA GLU A 125 17.07 -4.20 -6.75
C GLU A 125 17.69 -3.47 -5.56
N PHE A 126 16.88 -2.92 -4.67
CA PHE A 126 17.35 -2.32 -3.43
C PHE A 126 17.52 -3.36 -2.33
N LEU A 127 16.53 -4.24 -2.15
CA LEU A 127 16.55 -5.27 -1.11
C LEU A 127 17.79 -6.20 -1.21
N THR A 128 18.29 -6.46 -2.42
CA THR A 128 19.52 -7.23 -2.61
C THR A 128 20.78 -6.47 -2.19
N LYS A 129 20.82 -5.13 -2.30
CA LYS A 129 21.95 -4.29 -1.88
C LYS A 129 22.12 -4.28 -0.35
N ILE A 130 21.01 -4.39 0.38
CA ILE A 130 20.98 -4.29 1.85
C ILE A 130 20.84 -5.64 2.54
N TYR A 131 20.99 -6.75 1.81
CA TYR A 131 20.76 -8.08 2.33
C TYR A 131 21.66 -8.38 3.54
N GLY A 132 21.03 -8.79 4.66
CA GLY A 132 21.73 -9.11 5.91
C GLY A 132 22.03 -7.93 6.82
N ASP A 133 21.75 -6.69 6.39
CA ASP A 133 21.91 -5.51 7.24
C ASP A 133 20.66 -5.30 8.13
N LYS A 134 20.78 -5.69 9.40
CA LYS A 134 19.67 -5.67 10.37
C LYS A 134 19.20 -4.27 10.74
N LYS A 135 19.96 -3.20 10.45
CA LYS A 135 19.54 -1.82 10.79
C LYS A 135 18.22 -1.45 10.11
N TRP A 136 17.95 -2.03 8.94
CA TRP A 136 16.74 -1.82 8.18
C TRP A 136 15.50 -2.44 8.82
N GLU A 137 15.64 -3.57 9.51
CA GLU A 137 14.50 -4.27 10.14
C GLU A 137 13.79 -3.35 11.15
N ILE A 138 14.57 -2.69 12.01
CA ILE A 138 14.06 -1.77 13.04
C ILE A 138 13.42 -0.54 12.39
N LEU A 139 14.12 0.09 11.44
CA LEU A 139 13.62 1.29 10.77
C LEU A 139 12.29 1.04 10.05
N ILE A 140 12.21 -0.03 9.26
CA ILE A 140 11.01 -0.34 8.47
C ILE A 140 9.85 -0.74 9.38
N HIS A 141 10.11 -1.54 10.41
CA HIS A 141 9.11 -1.87 11.44
C HIS A 141 8.52 -0.60 12.08
N ASP A 142 9.38 0.30 12.56
CA ASP A 142 8.93 1.51 13.24
C ASP A 142 8.16 2.44 12.31
N LEU A 143 8.61 2.60 11.05
CA LEU A 143 7.91 3.39 10.05
C LEU A 143 6.52 2.80 9.73
N ILE A 144 6.40 1.47 9.59
CA ILE A 144 5.10 0.81 9.35
C ILE A 144 4.13 1.12 10.49
N LEU A 145 4.56 0.92 11.74
CA LEU A 145 3.72 1.15 12.92
C LEU A 145 3.34 2.61 13.07
N ILE A 146 4.32 3.52 13.13
CA ILE A 146 4.05 4.93 13.45
C ILE A 146 3.30 5.65 12.34
N SER A 147 3.50 5.26 11.07
CA SER A 147 2.78 5.84 9.93
C SER A 147 1.42 5.19 9.68
N ASN A 148 1.07 4.11 10.40
CA ASN A 148 -0.13 3.30 10.16
C ASN A 148 -0.20 2.79 8.70
N PHE A 149 0.91 2.22 8.20
CA PHE A 149 0.96 1.61 6.88
C PHE A 149 0.32 0.21 6.90
N ASN A 150 -1.00 0.18 6.84
CA ASN A 150 -1.81 -1.03 6.94
C ASN A 150 -2.23 -1.59 5.56
N ILE A 151 -2.99 -2.69 5.56
CA ILE A 151 -3.43 -3.37 4.34
C ILE A 151 -4.28 -2.47 3.44
N PHE A 152 -5.11 -1.59 3.99
CA PHE A 152 -5.86 -0.62 3.18
C PHE A 152 -4.92 0.35 2.46
N SER A 153 -3.94 0.91 3.17
CA SER A 153 -2.94 1.80 2.59
C SER A 153 -2.17 1.10 1.48
N LEU A 154 -1.70 -0.14 1.72
CA LEU A 154 -1.00 -0.96 0.74
C LEU A 154 -1.89 -1.26 -0.48
N PHE A 155 -3.15 -1.65 -0.27
CA PHE A 155 -4.07 -1.99 -1.35
C PHE A 155 -4.39 -0.78 -2.23
N ARG A 156 -4.72 0.37 -1.61
CA ARG A 156 -4.94 1.63 -2.33
C ARG A 156 -3.71 2.02 -3.16
N GLN A 157 -2.52 1.85 -2.60
CA GLN A 157 -1.28 2.11 -3.32
C GLN A 157 -1.13 1.19 -4.54
N ARG A 158 -1.45 -0.11 -4.43
CA ARG A 158 -1.42 -1.01 -5.60
C ARG A 158 -2.46 -0.66 -6.65
N VAL A 159 -3.63 -0.20 -6.23
CA VAL A 159 -4.66 0.31 -7.15
C VAL A 159 -4.14 1.54 -7.89
N SER A 160 -3.46 2.47 -7.22
CA SER A 160 -2.83 3.62 -7.84
C SER A 160 -1.71 3.23 -8.83
N ASP A 161 -0.84 2.28 -8.44
CA ASP A 161 0.32 1.87 -9.24
C ASP A 161 -0.09 1.08 -10.50
N TYR A 162 -1.16 0.28 -10.42
CA TYR A 162 -1.51 -0.69 -11.46
C TYR A 162 -2.83 -0.38 -12.17
N GLY A 163 -3.76 0.34 -11.54
CA GLY A 163 -5.00 0.87 -12.11
C GLY A 163 -5.77 -0.11 -13.01
N ASN A 164 -5.58 0.03 -14.32
CA ASN A 164 -6.28 -0.76 -15.33
C ASN A 164 -5.65 -2.13 -15.65
N ARG A 165 -4.50 -2.46 -15.06
CA ARG A 165 -3.89 -3.79 -15.20
C ARG A 165 -4.77 -4.84 -14.54
N THR A 166 -4.78 -6.04 -15.11
CA THR A 166 -5.48 -7.20 -14.54
C THR A 166 -4.90 -7.58 -13.18
N LEU A 167 -5.78 -7.73 -12.18
CA LEU A 167 -5.49 -8.34 -10.88
C LEU A 167 -5.97 -9.80 -10.84
N PHE A 168 -7.23 -10.05 -11.22
CA PHE A 168 -7.81 -11.39 -11.25
C PHE A 168 -8.22 -11.79 -12.66
N LYS A 169 -8.12 -13.10 -12.93
CA LYS A 169 -8.64 -13.75 -14.12
C LYS A 169 -9.62 -14.83 -13.69
N GLU A 170 -10.80 -14.83 -14.28
CA GLU A 170 -11.80 -15.86 -14.08
C GLU A 170 -12.00 -16.63 -15.39
N LEU A 171 -11.98 -17.96 -15.31
CA LEU A 171 -12.10 -18.85 -16.46
C LEU A 171 -13.50 -19.48 -16.48
N HIS A 172 -14.25 -19.21 -17.54
CA HIS A 172 -15.56 -19.80 -17.83
C HIS A 172 -15.44 -20.70 -19.06
N GLY A 173 -15.00 -21.95 -18.83
CA GLY A 173 -14.65 -22.86 -19.92
C GLY A 173 -13.48 -22.32 -20.74
N SER A 174 -13.73 -21.91 -21.98
CA SER A 174 -12.73 -21.30 -22.87
C SER A 174 -12.70 -19.77 -22.82
N VAL A 175 -13.60 -19.13 -22.09
CA VAL A 175 -13.68 -17.67 -21.98
C VAL A 175 -12.88 -17.19 -20.78
N GLU A 176 -11.98 -16.23 -21.00
CA GLU A 176 -11.23 -15.53 -19.95
C GLU A 176 -11.86 -14.16 -19.68
N ILE A 177 -12.25 -13.93 -18.43
CA ILE A 177 -12.71 -12.62 -17.96
C ILE A 177 -11.63 -12.00 -17.09
N ASN A 178 -11.19 -10.80 -17.46
CA ASN A 178 -10.13 -10.06 -16.78
C ASN A 178 -10.73 -8.97 -15.88
N TYR A 179 -10.31 -8.92 -14.62
CA TYR A 179 -10.71 -7.90 -13.66
C TYR A 179 -9.51 -7.03 -13.29
N SER A 180 -9.61 -5.72 -13.55
CA SER A 180 -8.54 -4.77 -13.24
C SER A 180 -8.45 -4.43 -11.76
N TRP A 181 -7.33 -3.86 -11.31
CA TRP A 181 -7.19 -3.33 -9.96
C TRP A 181 -8.29 -2.32 -9.60
N ASN A 182 -8.63 -1.41 -10.52
CA ASN A 182 -9.71 -0.44 -10.32
C ASN A 182 -11.07 -1.13 -10.11
N THR A 183 -11.41 -2.11 -10.96
CA THR A 183 -12.67 -2.86 -10.83
C THR A 183 -12.75 -3.63 -9.52
N ILE A 184 -11.65 -4.28 -9.12
CA ILE A 184 -11.61 -5.02 -7.85
C ILE A 184 -11.69 -4.07 -6.66
N PHE A 185 -11.04 -2.92 -6.71
CA PHE A 185 -11.15 -1.91 -5.66
C PHE A 185 -12.59 -1.45 -5.47
N GLU A 186 -13.30 -1.09 -6.54
CA GLU A 186 -14.70 -0.68 -6.46
C GLU A 186 -15.59 -1.76 -5.84
N ARG A 187 -15.44 -3.01 -6.28
CA ARG A 187 -16.19 -4.16 -5.73
C ARG A 187 -15.85 -4.42 -4.26
N THR A 188 -14.57 -4.32 -3.90
CA THR A 188 -14.09 -4.46 -2.51
C THR A 188 -14.78 -3.44 -1.62
N GLN A 189 -14.85 -2.17 -2.04
CA GLN A 189 -15.52 -1.11 -1.28
C GLN A 189 -17.04 -1.32 -1.19
N GLN A 190 -17.67 -1.87 -2.23
CA GLN A 190 -19.10 -2.21 -2.20
C GLN A 190 -19.38 -3.35 -1.20
N TYR A 191 -18.60 -4.43 -1.27
CA TYR A 191 -18.74 -5.57 -0.36
C TYR A 191 -18.48 -5.17 1.09
N ALA A 192 -17.46 -4.36 1.34
CA ALA A 192 -17.16 -3.85 2.68
C ALA A 192 -18.34 -3.08 3.28
N LYS A 193 -18.98 -2.20 2.50
CA LYS A 193 -20.17 -1.46 2.96
C LYS A 193 -21.31 -2.40 3.33
N SER A 194 -21.57 -3.42 2.51
CA SER A 194 -22.61 -4.42 2.79
C SER A 194 -22.30 -5.23 4.05
N ILE A 195 -21.05 -5.67 4.21
CA ILE A 195 -20.61 -6.40 5.41
C ILE A 195 -20.77 -5.54 6.66
N LEU A 196 -20.30 -4.29 6.62
CA LEU A 196 -20.40 -3.37 7.77
C LEU A 196 -21.86 -3.12 8.15
N LYS A 197 -22.77 -3.05 7.17
CA LYS A 197 -24.21 -2.94 7.43
C LYS A 197 -24.76 -4.20 8.10
N LEU A 198 -24.41 -5.40 7.63
CA LEU A 198 -24.82 -6.65 8.27
C LEU A 198 -24.30 -6.78 9.71
N LEU A 199 -23.05 -6.40 9.94
CA LEU A 199 -22.45 -6.38 11.28
C LEU A 199 -23.16 -5.39 12.21
N GLN A 200 -23.53 -4.21 11.69
CA GLN A 200 -24.30 -3.23 12.44
C GLN A 200 -25.70 -3.77 12.80
N ASP A 201 -26.38 -4.41 11.85
CA ASP A 201 -27.74 -4.94 12.04
C ASP A 201 -27.75 -6.15 12.98
N ALA A 202 -26.68 -6.94 13.02
CA ALA A 202 -26.51 -8.02 13.97
C ALA A 202 -26.35 -7.53 15.43
N ASN A 203 -26.08 -6.23 15.63
CA ASN A 203 -25.95 -5.57 16.94
C ASN A 203 -25.08 -6.36 17.93
N ASN A 204 -23.89 -6.77 17.46
CA ASN A 204 -22.94 -7.58 18.20
C ASN A 204 -21.59 -6.86 18.32
N ASP A 205 -20.94 -6.97 19.48
CA ASP A 205 -19.61 -6.39 19.71
C ASP A 205 -18.52 -7.11 18.88
N ASN A 206 -18.73 -8.39 18.56
CA ASN A 206 -17.88 -9.15 17.67
C ASN A 206 -18.06 -8.67 16.23
N ARG A 207 -17.02 -8.09 15.62
CA ARG A 207 -17.03 -7.60 14.23
C ARG A 207 -16.45 -8.60 13.22
N SER A 208 -16.51 -9.89 13.53
CA SER A 208 -16.02 -10.94 12.63
C SER A 208 -17.09 -11.41 11.64
N VAL A 209 -16.65 -11.93 10.51
CA VAL A 209 -17.51 -12.54 9.49
C VAL A 209 -16.95 -13.90 9.12
N ALA A 210 -17.79 -14.93 9.18
CA ALA A 210 -17.44 -16.25 8.68
C ALA A 210 -17.75 -16.36 7.18
N LEU A 211 -16.81 -16.94 6.42
CA LEU A 211 -16.92 -17.16 4.98
C LEU A 211 -16.82 -18.67 4.71
N LEU A 212 -17.94 -19.29 4.35
CA LEU A 212 -18.00 -20.69 3.89
C LEU A 212 -18.29 -20.69 2.38
N MET A 213 -17.23 -20.55 1.59
CA MET A 213 -17.34 -20.29 0.16
C MET A 213 -16.46 -21.23 -0.65
N GLU A 214 -16.91 -21.61 -1.84
CA GLU A 214 -16.07 -22.26 -2.83
C GLU A 214 -14.94 -21.32 -3.29
N ASN A 215 -13.92 -21.86 -3.97
CA ASN A 215 -12.82 -21.05 -4.50
C ASN A 215 -13.26 -20.26 -5.73
N GLU A 216 -13.79 -19.05 -5.51
CA GLU A 216 -14.34 -18.16 -6.54
C GLU A 216 -13.89 -16.71 -6.35
N LEU A 217 -14.08 -15.88 -7.39
CA LEU A 217 -13.68 -14.48 -7.36
C LEU A 217 -14.37 -13.68 -6.23
N SER A 218 -15.66 -13.94 -5.98
CA SER A 218 -16.43 -13.32 -4.89
C SER A 218 -15.80 -13.58 -3.52
N MET A 219 -15.32 -14.78 -3.25
CA MET A 219 -14.61 -15.12 -2.01
C MET A 219 -13.36 -14.26 -1.85
N ALA A 220 -12.54 -14.14 -2.90
CA ALA A 220 -11.33 -13.31 -2.87
C ALA A 220 -11.64 -11.82 -2.66
N ILE A 221 -12.72 -11.30 -3.27
CA ILE A 221 -13.13 -9.90 -3.07
C ILE A 221 -13.70 -9.68 -1.66
N LEU A 222 -14.44 -10.64 -1.10
CA LEU A 222 -14.94 -10.57 0.27
C LEU A 222 -13.81 -10.60 1.31
N ASP A 223 -12.80 -11.44 1.10
CA ASP A 223 -11.58 -11.46 1.91
C ASP A 223 -10.86 -10.10 1.87
N LEU A 224 -10.61 -9.57 0.67
CA LEU A 224 -10.05 -8.22 0.50
C LEU A 224 -10.91 -7.15 1.19
N ALA A 225 -12.24 -7.23 1.08
CA ALA A 225 -13.15 -6.28 1.71
C ALA A 225 -13.01 -6.30 3.23
N CYS A 226 -12.82 -7.48 3.81
CA CYS A 226 -12.59 -7.62 5.24
C CYS A 226 -11.24 -7.02 5.66
N LEU A 227 -10.15 -7.47 5.02
CA LEU A 227 -8.79 -7.07 5.35
C LEU A 227 -8.56 -5.55 5.20
N THR A 228 -9.16 -4.94 4.18
CA THR A 228 -9.02 -3.51 3.89
C THR A 228 -9.90 -2.61 4.76
N ASN A 229 -10.81 -3.18 5.55
CA ASN A 229 -11.72 -2.41 6.43
C ASN A 229 -11.62 -2.85 7.90
N GLY A 230 -10.57 -3.59 8.27
CA GLY A 230 -10.35 -4.01 9.66
C GLY A 230 -11.40 -4.97 10.20
N ILE A 231 -12.05 -5.73 9.31
CA ILE A 231 -13.01 -6.77 9.67
C ILE A 231 -12.25 -8.09 9.77
N VAL A 232 -12.48 -8.84 10.84
CA VAL A 232 -11.86 -10.16 11.02
C VAL A 232 -12.65 -11.17 10.20
N ASN A 233 -12.06 -11.72 9.14
CA ASN A 233 -12.66 -12.80 8.39
C ASN A 233 -12.23 -14.18 8.91
N ILE A 234 -13.20 -15.09 9.02
CA ILE A 234 -12.99 -16.48 9.41
C ILE A 234 -13.23 -17.33 8.17
N MET A 235 -12.13 -17.77 7.56
CA MET A 235 -12.17 -18.59 6.34
C MET A 235 -12.46 -20.05 6.72
N ILE A 236 -13.65 -20.54 6.34
CA ILE A 236 -14.05 -21.92 6.58
C ILE A 236 -13.88 -22.69 5.27
N PRO A 237 -13.07 -23.76 5.22
CA PRO A 237 -12.88 -24.55 4.01
C PRO A 237 -14.22 -25.08 3.47
N ALA A 238 -14.46 -24.92 2.17
CA ALA A 238 -15.69 -25.38 1.50
C ALA A 238 -15.96 -26.88 1.64
N ASN A 239 -14.93 -27.68 1.92
CA ASN A 239 -14.99 -29.12 2.15
C ASN A 239 -15.13 -29.50 3.64
N SER A 240 -15.31 -28.53 4.53
CA SER A 240 -15.53 -28.79 5.96
C SER A 240 -16.75 -29.69 6.17
N VAL A 241 -16.57 -30.72 7.02
CA VAL A 241 -17.63 -31.60 7.48
C VAL A 241 -18.48 -30.88 8.56
N PRO A 242 -19.75 -31.28 8.77
CA PRO A 242 -20.65 -30.60 9.71
C PRO A 242 -20.07 -30.39 11.11
N HIS A 243 -19.39 -31.40 11.66
CA HIS A 243 -18.74 -31.30 12.97
C HIS A 243 -17.68 -30.18 13.03
N HIS A 244 -16.81 -30.05 12.02
CA HIS A 244 -15.81 -28.98 11.97
C HIS A 244 -16.45 -27.61 11.75
N LEU A 245 -17.49 -27.54 10.91
CA LEU A 245 -18.24 -26.30 10.69
C LEU A 245 -18.88 -25.82 12.01
N SER A 246 -19.56 -26.72 12.74
CA SER A 246 -20.16 -26.44 14.04
C SER A 246 -19.12 -25.94 15.04
N TYR A 247 -18.00 -26.67 15.16
CA TYR A 247 -16.90 -26.28 16.04
C TYR A 247 -16.39 -24.87 15.75
N ILE A 248 -16.07 -24.55 14.49
CA ILE A 248 -15.54 -23.24 14.10
C ILE A 248 -16.56 -22.13 14.39
N LEU A 249 -17.83 -22.32 14.04
CA LEU A 249 -18.86 -21.31 14.26
C LEU A 249 -19.08 -21.06 15.76
N ASN A 250 -19.06 -22.11 16.59
CA ASN A 250 -19.24 -22.01 18.03
C ASN A 250 -18.05 -21.32 18.73
N GLU A 251 -16.82 -21.63 18.31
CA GLU A 251 -15.61 -21.00 18.85
C GLU A 251 -15.51 -19.52 18.45
N THR A 252 -15.77 -19.22 17.18
CA THR A 252 -15.58 -17.87 16.64
C THR A 252 -16.74 -16.92 16.95
N LYS A 253 -17.94 -17.47 17.15
CA LYS A 253 -19.18 -16.71 17.43
C LYS A 253 -19.39 -15.58 16.42
N ALA A 254 -19.04 -15.83 15.16
CA ALA A 254 -19.20 -14.86 14.10
C ALA A 254 -20.70 -14.51 13.94
N PRO A 255 -21.10 -13.24 14.08
CA PRO A 255 -22.50 -12.85 13.95
C PRO A 255 -23.04 -12.98 12.52
N VAL A 256 -22.16 -12.94 11.52
CA VAL A 256 -22.51 -13.02 10.11
C VAL A 256 -21.76 -14.19 9.48
N LEU A 257 -22.49 -15.02 8.73
CA LEU A 257 -21.95 -16.10 7.90
C LEU A 257 -22.40 -15.88 6.46
N ILE A 258 -21.43 -15.84 5.54
CA ILE A 258 -21.66 -15.73 4.10
C ILE A 258 -21.32 -17.07 3.44
N THR A 259 -22.21 -17.54 2.55
CA THR A 259 -22.05 -18.79 1.81
C THR A 259 -22.07 -18.53 0.30
N SER A 260 -21.32 -19.31 -0.49
CA SER A 260 -21.25 -19.13 -1.96
C SER A 260 -22.48 -19.67 -2.69
N ASP A 261 -23.08 -20.76 -2.22
CA ASP A 261 -24.17 -21.45 -2.91
C ASP A 261 -25.13 -22.19 -1.94
N GLU A 262 -26.19 -22.77 -2.51
CA GLU A 262 -27.20 -23.57 -1.79
C GLU A 262 -26.61 -24.81 -1.10
N LYS A 263 -25.54 -25.40 -1.67
CA LYS A 263 -24.89 -26.58 -1.08
C LYS A 263 -24.19 -26.19 0.21
N GLN A 264 -23.46 -25.07 0.23
CA GLN A 264 -22.83 -24.56 1.44
C GLN A 264 -23.89 -24.10 2.46
N LEU A 265 -24.97 -23.45 2.01
CA LEU A 265 -26.10 -23.09 2.88
C LEU A 265 -26.77 -24.30 3.52
N HIS A 266 -26.95 -25.40 2.79
CA HIS A 266 -27.52 -26.63 3.33
C HIS A 266 -26.66 -27.20 4.47
N LYS A 267 -25.33 -27.17 4.35
CA LYS A 267 -24.44 -27.62 5.45
C LYS A 267 -24.65 -26.81 6.72
N VAL A 268 -24.84 -25.50 6.58
CA VAL A 268 -25.13 -24.61 7.71
C VAL A 268 -26.46 -24.96 8.36
N LYS A 269 -27.50 -25.24 7.57
CA LYS A 269 -28.82 -25.62 8.09
C LYS A 269 -28.75 -26.91 8.93
N ILE A 270 -28.04 -27.92 8.46
CA ILE A 270 -27.81 -29.17 9.21
C ILE A 270 -27.21 -28.89 10.59
N VAL A 271 -26.18 -28.04 10.63
CA VAL A 271 -25.46 -27.71 11.88
C VAL A 271 -26.29 -26.84 12.85
N LYS A 272 -27.24 -26.04 12.35
CA LYS A 272 -28.09 -25.16 13.18
C LYS A 272 -29.39 -25.82 13.63
N GLU A 273 -29.79 -26.93 13.00
CA GLU A 273 -30.97 -27.72 13.38
C GLU A 273 -30.63 -28.80 14.44
N GLU A 274 -29.35 -28.93 14.81
CA GLU A 274 -28.85 -29.66 16.00
C GLU A 274 -28.79 -28.74 17.24
#